data_AF-A0AA96XGR0-F1
#
_entry.id   AF-A0AA96XGR0-F1
#
_cell.length_a   1.000
_cell.length_b   1.000
_cell.length_c   1.000
_cell.angle_alpha   90.00
_cell.angle_beta   90.00
_cell.angle_gamma   90.00
#
_symmetry.space_group_name_H-M   'P 1'
#
loop_
_entity.id
_entity.type
_entity.pdbx_description
1 polymer ?
#
loop_
_entity_poly.entity_id
_entity_poly.type
_entity_poly.pdbx_seq_one_letter_code
_entity_poly.pdbx_strand_id
1 'polypeptide(L)'
;MKLYAISDLHLRHNDNRLALQALPAHPEDWLIVAGDVGETLAEMELMLSTLTQRFRQVIWVPGNHELWTLPSEQPQLKGEARYQRLVSLCRSYGALTPEDPYPRWPGPGPERVIVPMFLGYDYTFRPDHVPADKALEWAWEDDLLCTDEVLLHPEPHASRAAWCAARVEATRARLDALPPGCATVLVNHYPLRYEHVRLPRIPRFSIWCGTKQTEDWHTRYRAEVVVSGHLHMPATLWRDGVRFEEVSLGYPVQWKYRGVHAWESCLRVILPGPTP
;
A
#
# COMPACT_ATOMS: atom_id res chain seq x y z
N MET A 1 21.55 9.40 3.16
CA MET A 1 20.45 8.80 2.41
C MET A 1 19.41 8.29 3.38
N LYS A 2 18.16 8.62 3.12
CA LYS A 2 16.96 8.15 3.83
C LYS A 2 16.05 7.39 2.87
N LEU A 3 15.24 6.50 3.43
CA LEU A 3 14.08 5.91 2.78
C LEU A 3 12.84 6.52 3.44
N TYR A 4 12.05 7.26 2.68
CA TYR A 4 10.76 7.79 3.13
C TYR A 4 9.61 6.90 2.68
N ALA A 5 8.44 7.06 3.29
CA ALA A 5 7.19 6.47 2.84
C ALA A 5 6.00 7.39 3.04
N ILE A 6 5.03 7.30 2.13
CA ILE A 6 3.71 7.92 2.21
C ILE A 6 2.70 7.05 1.44
N SER A 7 1.42 7.13 1.77
CA SER A 7 0.33 6.49 1.01
C SER A 7 -0.93 7.34 1.03
N ASP A 8 -1.97 6.87 0.35
CA ASP A 8 -3.32 7.46 0.42
C ASP A 8 -3.29 8.94 0.03
N LEU A 9 -2.58 9.25 -1.06
CA LEU A 9 -2.46 10.60 -1.60
C LEU A 9 -3.78 11.11 -2.17
N HIS A 10 -4.66 10.24 -2.67
CA HIS A 10 -6.00 10.59 -3.17
C HIS A 10 -6.02 11.87 -4.03
N LEU A 11 -5.19 11.92 -5.07
CA LEU A 11 -4.89 13.10 -5.89
C LEU A 11 -6.07 13.66 -6.69
N ARG A 12 -7.25 13.03 -6.62
CA ARG A 12 -8.52 13.65 -7.04
C ARG A 12 -8.81 14.93 -6.25
N HIS A 13 -8.38 14.99 -5.00
CA HIS A 13 -8.56 16.14 -4.13
C HIS A 13 -7.49 17.21 -4.38
N ASN A 14 -7.94 18.43 -4.66
CA ASN A 14 -7.04 19.54 -5.00
C ASN A 14 -6.01 19.84 -3.90
N ASP A 15 -6.42 19.77 -2.64
CA ASP A 15 -5.53 20.01 -1.51
C ASP A 15 -4.39 19.00 -1.44
N ASN A 16 -4.67 17.74 -1.75
CA ASN A 16 -3.65 16.69 -1.75
C ASN A 16 -2.69 16.86 -2.95
N ARG A 17 -3.18 17.34 -4.11
CA ARG A 17 -2.30 17.74 -5.24
C ARG A 17 -1.37 18.88 -4.85
N LEU A 18 -1.89 19.90 -4.17
CA LEU A 18 -1.07 21.02 -3.67
C LEU A 18 -0.04 20.54 -2.65
N ALA A 19 -0.40 19.62 -1.75
CA ALA A 19 0.53 19.01 -0.81
C ALA A 19 1.65 18.24 -1.52
N LEU A 20 1.32 17.42 -2.51
CA LEU A 20 2.30 16.71 -3.34
C LEU A 20 3.25 17.70 -4.06
N GLN A 21 2.71 18.77 -4.62
CA GLN A 21 3.49 19.81 -5.30
C GLN A 21 4.35 20.63 -4.34
N ALA A 22 3.98 20.75 -3.07
CA ALA A 22 4.76 21.43 -2.04
C ALA A 22 5.89 20.58 -1.45
N LEU A 23 5.91 19.26 -1.71
CA LEU A 23 6.88 18.32 -1.16
C LEU A 23 8.34 18.71 -1.49
N PRO A 24 9.23 18.99 -0.52
CA PRO A 24 10.60 19.37 -0.84
C PRO A 24 11.33 18.30 -1.66
N ALA A 25 12.31 18.73 -2.45
CA ALA A 25 13.16 17.80 -3.20
C ALA A 25 14.14 17.10 -2.24
N HIS A 26 14.29 15.79 -2.42
CA HIS A 26 15.20 14.91 -1.70
C HIS A 26 16.02 14.08 -2.72
N PRO A 27 16.88 14.72 -3.54
CA PRO A 27 17.49 14.09 -4.71
C PRO A 27 18.44 12.92 -4.37
N GLU A 28 18.84 12.79 -3.10
CA GLU A 28 19.71 11.72 -2.61
C GLU A 28 18.93 10.56 -1.95
N ASP A 29 17.63 10.71 -1.76
CA ASP A 29 16.81 9.82 -0.94
C ASP A 29 15.81 9.00 -1.80
N TRP A 30 15.29 7.93 -1.20
CA TRP A 30 14.29 7.06 -1.82
C TRP A 30 12.92 7.33 -1.22
N LEU A 31 11.86 7.10 -1.98
CA LEU A 31 10.47 7.23 -1.52
C LEU A 31 9.65 5.99 -1.87
N ILE A 32 8.96 5.45 -0.87
CA ILE A 32 7.87 4.49 -1.02
C ILE A 32 6.54 5.23 -1.12
N VAL A 33 5.74 4.88 -2.12
CA VAL A 33 4.35 5.30 -2.28
C VAL A 33 3.46 4.06 -2.10
N ALA A 34 2.89 3.89 -0.91
CA ALA A 34 2.21 2.66 -0.50
C ALA A 34 0.71 2.60 -0.85
N GLY A 35 0.40 2.87 -2.12
CA GLY A 35 -0.96 2.78 -2.68
C GLY A 35 -1.84 4.00 -2.45
N ASP A 36 -3.00 3.97 -3.09
CA ASP A 36 -4.05 4.99 -3.08
C ASP A 36 -3.56 6.40 -3.47
N VAL A 37 -2.81 6.45 -4.57
CA VAL A 37 -2.38 7.68 -5.23
C VAL A 37 -3.57 8.43 -5.81
N GLY A 38 -4.47 7.72 -6.48
CA GLY A 38 -5.61 8.28 -7.20
C GLY A 38 -6.37 7.16 -7.91
N GLU A 39 -7.38 7.55 -8.69
CA GLU A 39 -8.30 6.62 -9.34
C GLU A 39 -8.05 6.55 -10.86
N THR A 40 -7.24 7.47 -11.40
CA THR A 40 -6.97 7.60 -12.85
C THR A 40 -5.48 7.49 -13.19
N LEU A 41 -5.19 7.10 -14.43
CA LEU A 41 -3.83 7.11 -15.00
C LEU A 41 -3.22 8.52 -15.02
N ALA A 42 -4.03 9.56 -15.20
CA ALA A 42 -3.55 10.95 -15.19
C ALA A 42 -3.06 11.38 -13.79
N GLU A 43 -3.72 10.94 -12.73
CA GLU A 43 -3.28 11.17 -11.35
C GLU A 43 -2.01 10.39 -11.02
N MET A 44 -1.91 9.15 -11.51
CA MET A 44 -0.68 8.37 -11.44
C MET A 44 0.49 9.04 -12.18
N GLU A 45 0.24 9.57 -13.38
CA GLU A 45 1.24 10.29 -14.16
C GLU A 45 1.68 11.60 -13.45
N LEU A 46 0.73 12.33 -12.84
CA LEU A 46 1.03 13.50 -12.02
C LEU A 46 1.94 13.13 -10.83
N MET A 47 1.64 12.04 -10.13
CA MET A 47 2.46 11.53 -9.04
C MET A 47 3.87 11.19 -9.52
N LEU A 48 3.99 10.37 -10.57
CA LEU A 48 5.26 9.90 -11.08
C LEU A 48 6.13 11.05 -11.58
N SER A 49 5.59 11.91 -12.45
CA SER A 49 6.31 13.06 -13.00
C SER A 49 6.78 14.05 -11.93
N THR A 50 6.04 14.18 -10.83
CA THR A 50 6.44 15.03 -9.71
C THR A 50 7.51 14.37 -8.83
N LEU A 51 7.28 13.12 -8.41
CA LEU A 51 8.11 12.48 -7.39
C LEU A 51 9.44 11.95 -7.94
N THR A 52 9.50 11.50 -9.20
CA THR A 52 10.77 11.04 -9.79
C THR A 52 11.73 12.18 -10.12
N GLN A 53 11.25 13.43 -10.17
CA GLN A 53 12.11 14.62 -10.21
C GLN A 53 12.64 15.03 -8.83
N ARG A 54 12.01 14.54 -7.75
CA ARG A 54 12.30 14.96 -6.38
C ARG A 54 13.07 13.91 -5.58
N PHE A 55 12.96 12.64 -5.92
CA PHE A 55 13.64 11.54 -5.24
C PHE A 55 14.53 10.78 -6.22
N ARG A 56 15.64 10.26 -5.69
CA ARG A 56 16.57 9.41 -6.44
C ARG A 56 15.89 8.16 -7.00
N GLN A 57 14.99 7.58 -6.21
CA GLN A 57 14.24 6.39 -6.58
C GLN A 57 12.86 6.45 -5.94
N VAL A 58 11.83 6.23 -6.76
CA VAL A 58 10.45 6.04 -6.30
C VAL A 58 10.12 4.55 -6.40
N ILE A 59 9.46 4.02 -5.36
CA ILE A 59 8.94 2.66 -5.29
C ILE A 59 7.44 2.77 -5.06
N TRP A 60 6.64 2.21 -5.96
CA TRP A 60 5.19 2.23 -5.86
C TRP A 60 4.66 0.81 -5.60
N VAL A 61 3.62 0.72 -4.77
CA VAL A 61 2.74 -0.45 -4.70
C VAL A 61 1.29 -0.01 -4.91
N PRO A 62 0.43 -0.82 -5.56
CA PRO A 62 -0.97 -0.44 -5.78
C PRO A 62 -1.78 -0.49 -4.49
N GLY A 63 -2.69 0.48 -4.32
CA GLY A 63 -3.82 0.39 -3.41
C GLY A 63 -5.08 -0.12 -4.11
N ASN A 64 -6.24 -0.02 -3.46
CA ASN A 64 -7.50 -0.39 -4.09
C ASN A 64 -7.95 0.67 -5.11
N HIS A 65 -7.72 1.95 -4.84
CA HIS A 65 -8.23 3.04 -5.69
C HIS A 65 -7.59 3.04 -7.08
N GLU A 66 -6.30 2.74 -7.20
CA GLU A 66 -5.69 2.65 -8.52
C GLU A 66 -6.27 1.51 -9.36
N LEU A 67 -6.82 0.47 -8.72
CA LEU A 67 -7.40 -0.70 -9.38
C LEU A 67 -8.88 -0.51 -9.75
N TRP A 68 -9.50 0.61 -9.38
CA TRP A 68 -10.86 0.93 -9.77
C TRP A 68 -10.97 1.24 -11.26
N THR A 69 -11.93 0.62 -11.93
CA THR A 69 -12.27 0.99 -13.31
C THR A 69 -13.36 2.06 -13.30
N LEU A 70 -12.96 3.32 -13.46
CA LEU A 70 -13.90 4.43 -13.57
C LEU A 70 -14.59 4.44 -14.95
N PRO A 71 -15.91 4.69 -15.03
CA PRO A 71 -16.62 4.78 -16.32
C PRO A 71 -16.04 5.82 -17.28
N SER A 72 -15.45 6.88 -16.73
CA SER A 72 -14.86 8.00 -17.49
C SER A 72 -13.50 7.71 -18.10
N GLU A 73 -12.81 6.65 -17.70
CA GLU A 73 -11.45 6.37 -18.15
C GLU A 73 -11.43 5.51 -19.42
N GLN A 74 -10.57 5.87 -20.39
CA GLN A 74 -10.44 5.15 -21.65
C GLN A 74 -8.97 4.84 -21.97
N PRO A 75 -8.63 3.61 -22.42
CA PRO A 75 -9.52 2.44 -22.48
C PRO A 75 -9.93 1.98 -21.06
N GLN A 76 -11.14 1.42 -20.92
CA GLN A 76 -11.65 0.88 -19.65
C GLN A 76 -10.98 -0.45 -19.29
N LEU A 77 -9.69 -0.39 -18.93
CA LEU A 77 -8.96 -1.54 -18.45
C LEU A 77 -9.48 -1.95 -17.06
N LYS A 78 -9.55 -3.27 -16.83
CA LYS A 78 -10.05 -3.92 -15.61
C LYS A 78 -9.03 -4.91 -15.08
N GLY A 79 -9.12 -5.21 -13.78
CA GLY A 79 -8.35 -6.25 -13.09
C GLY A 79 -6.87 -6.27 -13.45
N GLU A 80 -6.37 -7.44 -13.82
CA GLU A 80 -4.95 -7.65 -14.11
C GLU A 80 -4.47 -6.76 -15.27
N ALA A 81 -5.30 -6.55 -16.30
CA ALA A 81 -4.92 -5.69 -17.43
C ALA A 81 -4.72 -4.22 -17.00
N ARG A 82 -5.54 -3.74 -16.06
CA ARG A 82 -5.38 -2.41 -15.46
C ARG A 82 -4.10 -2.34 -14.63
N TYR A 83 -3.88 -3.34 -13.78
CA TYR A 83 -2.66 -3.42 -12.97
C TYR A 83 -1.39 -3.39 -13.83
N GLN A 84 -1.34 -4.18 -14.90
CA GLN A 84 -0.19 -4.21 -15.82
C GLN A 84 0.00 -2.87 -16.55
N ARG A 85 -1.07 -2.11 -16.83
CA ARG A 85 -0.96 -0.75 -17.37
C ARG A 85 -0.30 0.21 -16.39
N LEU A 86 -0.65 0.13 -15.11
CA LEU A 86 -0.03 0.93 -14.04
C LEU A 86 1.45 0.58 -13.86
N VAL A 87 1.78 -0.71 -13.81
CA VAL A 87 3.18 -1.20 -13.77
C VAL A 87 3.99 -0.64 -14.94
N SER A 88 3.42 -0.72 -16.16
CA SER A 88 4.06 -0.19 -17.37
C SER A 88 4.29 1.32 -17.30
N LEU A 89 3.34 2.08 -16.72
CA LEU A 89 3.46 3.52 -16.51
C LEU A 89 4.54 3.84 -15.46
N CYS A 90 4.59 3.14 -14.34
CA CYS A 90 5.67 3.32 -13.35
C CYS A 90 7.05 3.09 -13.98
N ARG A 91 7.21 2.01 -14.75
CA ARG A 91 8.46 1.68 -15.46
C ARG A 91 8.88 2.77 -16.46
N SER A 92 7.94 3.43 -17.15
CA SER A 92 8.30 4.51 -18.07
C SER A 92 8.87 5.75 -17.38
N TYR A 93 8.65 5.90 -16.07
CA TYR A 93 9.23 6.94 -15.23
C TYR A 93 10.42 6.44 -14.37
N GLY A 94 10.85 5.18 -14.54
CA GLY A 94 11.91 4.57 -13.73
C GLY A 94 11.51 4.27 -12.28
N ALA A 95 10.22 4.33 -11.94
CA ALA A 95 9.73 3.91 -10.63
C ALA A 95 9.65 2.38 -10.55
N LEU A 96 10.06 1.82 -9.41
CA LEU A 96 10.02 0.39 -9.15
C LEU A 96 8.63 -0.04 -8.67
N THR A 97 8.26 -1.26 -9.01
CA THR A 97 6.92 -1.83 -8.76
C THR A 97 7.05 -3.20 -8.09
N PRO A 98 5.93 -3.82 -7.63
CA PRO A 98 5.97 -5.19 -7.15
C PRO A 98 6.50 -6.21 -8.17
N GLU A 99 6.44 -5.90 -9.47
CA GLU A 99 6.84 -6.82 -10.56
C GLU A 99 8.33 -6.74 -10.92
N ASP A 100 9.05 -5.78 -10.35
CA ASP A 100 10.49 -5.62 -10.59
C ASP A 100 11.33 -6.42 -9.59
N PRO A 101 12.60 -6.74 -9.88
CA PRO A 101 13.51 -7.33 -8.91
C PRO A 101 13.56 -6.51 -7.62
N TYR A 102 13.54 -7.17 -6.46
CA TYR A 102 13.51 -6.47 -5.19
C TYR A 102 14.79 -5.64 -5.00
N PRO A 103 14.68 -4.31 -4.85
CA PRO A 103 15.86 -3.48 -4.76
C PRO A 103 16.54 -3.63 -3.41
N ARG A 104 17.88 -3.63 -3.43
CA ARG A 104 18.69 -3.48 -2.22
C ARG A 104 18.77 -2.01 -1.86
N TRP A 105 18.43 -1.68 -0.62
CA TRP A 105 18.59 -0.31 -0.12
C TRP A 105 20.08 -0.01 0.13
N PRO A 106 20.65 1.07 -0.45
CA PRO A 106 22.10 1.26 -0.48
C PRO A 106 22.65 2.07 0.70
N GLY A 107 21.86 2.34 1.73
CA GLY A 107 22.34 3.05 2.92
C GLY A 107 23.05 2.15 3.94
N PRO A 108 23.50 2.72 5.07
CA PRO A 108 24.38 2.04 6.03
C PRO A 108 23.69 0.91 6.83
N GLY A 109 24.47 -0.08 7.25
CA GLY A 109 24.02 -1.19 8.11
C GLY A 109 23.96 -2.54 7.37
N PRO A 110 23.20 -3.53 7.89
CA PRO A 110 23.07 -4.82 7.23
C PRO A 110 22.43 -4.68 5.85
N GLU A 111 22.62 -5.71 5.04
CA GLU A 111 21.96 -5.80 3.74
C GLU A 111 20.44 -5.80 3.91
N ARG A 112 19.78 -4.80 3.31
CA ARG A 112 18.34 -4.61 3.36
C ARG A 112 17.73 -4.72 1.97
N VAL A 113 16.72 -5.55 1.86
CA VAL A 113 15.92 -5.73 0.65
C VAL A 113 14.56 -5.08 0.86
N ILE A 114 14.18 -4.15 -0.02
CA ILE A 114 12.83 -3.58 -0.01
C ILE A 114 11.94 -4.50 -0.85
N VAL A 115 10.83 -4.93 -0.27
CA VAL A 115 9.89 -5.87 -0.88
C VAL A 115 8.57 -5.14 -1.15
N PRO A 116 8.44 -4.45 -2.31
CA PRO A 116 7.14 -3.96 -2.78
C PRO A 116 6.23 -5.14 -3.13
N MET A 117 5.01 -5.15 -2.58
CA MET A 117 4.05 -6.23 -2.75
C MET A 117 2.69 -5.68 -3.21
N PHE A 118 1.99 -6.51 -3.98
CA PHE A 118 0.57 -6.33 -4.28
C PHE A 118 -0.12 -7.64 -3.90
N LEU A 119 -0.90 -7.61 -2.81
CA LEU A 119 -1.52 -8.81 -2.24
C LEU A 119 -3.06 -8.80 -2.29
N GLY A 120 -3.71 -7.63 -2.22
CA GLY A 120 -5.17 -7.55 -2.11
C GLY A 120 -5.69 -8.06 -0.76
N TYR A 121 -6.92 -8.56 -0.77
CA TYR A 121 -7.62 -9.13 0.39
C TYR A 121 -8.48 -10.32 -0.02
N ASP A 122 -8.81 -11.17 0.95
CA ASP A 122 -9.59 -12.40 0.74
C ASP A 122 -10.75 -12.56 1.74
N TYR A 123 -11.19 -11.46 2.36
CA TYR A 123 -12.29 -11.43 3.32
C TYR A 123 -12.04 -12.21 4.63
N THR A 124 -10.80 -12.64 4.88
CA THR A 124 -10.46 -13.44 6.08
C THR A 124 -10.25 -12.60 7.34
N PHE A 125 -10.12 -11.28 7.23
CA PHE A 125 -10.09 -10.32 8.34
C PHE A 125 -11.50 -10.09 8.92
N ARG A 126 -12.06 -11.19 9.41
CA ARG A 126 -13.35 -11.31 10.09
C ARG A 126 -13.16 -12.07 11.41
N PRO A 127 -14.10 -11.94 12.36
CA PRO A 127 -14.15 -12.82 13.52
C PRO A 127 -14.23 -14.29 13.11
N ASP A 128 -13.65 -15.18 13.92
CA ASP A 128 -13.59 -16.61 13.60
C ASP A 128 -14.98 -17.27 13.55
N HIS A 129 -15.96 -16.72 14.29
CA HIS A 129 -17.34 -17.22 14.31
C HIS A 129 -18.15 -16.86 13.04
N VAL A 130 -17.70 -15.89 12.23
CA VAL A 130 -18.38 -15.50 10.98
C VAL A 130 -17.89 -16.43 9.87
N PRO A 131 -18.71 -17.21 9.16
CA PRO A 131 -18.25 -18.04 8.04
C PRO A 131 -17.62 -17.23 6.89
N ALA A 132 -16.67 -17.82 6.14
CA ALA A 132 -15.96 -17.11 5.06
C ALA A 132 -16.89 -16.66 3.93
N ASP A 133 -17.82 -17.52 3.53
CA ASP A 133 -18.85 -17.25 2.52
C ASP A 133 -19.91 -16.26 2.99
N LYS A 134 -19.91 -15.89 4.28
CA LYS A 134 -20.83 -14.95 4.92
C LYS A 134 -20.19 -13.62 5.29
N ALA A 135 -18.93 -13.38 4.92
CA ALA A 135 -18.22 -12.17 5.29
C ALA A 135 -18.90 -10.88 4.78
N LEU A 136 -19.38 -10.88 3.52
CA LEU A 136 -20.08 -9.74 2.94
C LEU A 136 -21.44 -9.51 3.59
N GLU A 137 -22.23 -10.57 3.79
CA GLU A 137 -23.51 -10.51 4.51
C GLU A 137 -23.31 -9.94 5.92
N TRP A 138 -22.27 -10.38 6.62
CA TRP A 138 -21.90 -9.86 7.94
C TRP A 138 -21.59 -8.36 7.91
N ALA A 139 -20.89 -7.84 6.90
CA ALA A 139 -20.67 -6.40 6.80
C ALA A 139 -21.96 -5.63 6.47
N TRP A 140 -22.84 -6.18 5.63
CA TRP A 140 -24.11 -5.56 5.24
C TRP A 140 -25.11 -5.45 6.38
N GLU A 141 -25.04 -6.29 7.40
CA GLU A 141 -25.85 -6.15 8.62
C GLU A 141 -25.62 -4.81 9.36
N ASP A 142 -24.46 -4.16 9.16
CA ASP A 142 -24.15 -2.83 9.68
C ASP A 142 -24.23 -1.73 8.59
N ASP A 143 -24.92 -1.99 7.48
CA ASP A 143 -25.03 -1.10 6.31
C ASP A 143 -23.66 -0.70 5.70
N LEU A 144 -22.64 -1.56 5.84
CA LEU A 144 -21.30 -1.31 5.32
C LEU A 144 -21.07 -1.98 3.96
N LEU A 145 -20.78 -1.15 2.94
CA LEU A 145 -20.39 -1.60 1.61
C LEU A 145 -19.10 -0.89 1.17
N CYS A 146 -18.10 -1.66 0.75
CA CYS A 146 -16.91 -1.13 0.11
C CYS A 146 -17.16 -0.89 -1.38
N THR A 147 -16.73 0.26 -1.90
CA THR A 147 -16.82 0.64 -3.32
C THR A 147 -16.10 -0.37 -4.24
N ASP A 148 -15.08 -1.06 -3.72
CA ASP A 148 -14.36 -2.12 -4.42
C ASP A 148 -15.29 -3.22 -4.95
N GLU A 149 -16.39 -3.51 -4.26
CA GLU A 149 -17.35 -4.53 -4.70
C GLU A 149 -17.98 -4.19 -6.06
N VAL A 150 -17.95 -2.91 -6.46
CA VAL A 150 -18.49 -2.40 -7.72
C VAL A 150 -17.39 -2.04 -8.71
N LEU A 151 -16.30 -1.40 -8.25
CA LEU A 151 -15.29 -0.80 -9.13
C LEU A 151 -14.00 -1.61 -9.28
N LEU A 152 -13.67 -2.47 -8.30
CA LEU A 152 -12.46 -3.28 -8.32
C LEU A 152 -12.78 -4.65 -8.91
N HIS A 153 -12.64 -4.75 -10.23
CA HIS A 153 -12.92 -5.99 -10.95
C HIS A 153 -11.71 -6.94 -10.92
N PRO A 154 -11.88 -8.24 -10.65
CA PRO A 154 -10.77 -9.17 -10.45
C PRO A 154 -10.32 -9.93 -11.71
N GLU A 155 -10.88 -9.65 -12.90
CA GLU A 155 -10.57 -10.47 -14.08
C GLU A 155 -9.06 -10.48 -14.39
N PRO A 156 -8.49 -11.64 -14.81
CA PRO A 156 -9.16 -12.88 -15.18
C PRO A 156 -9.48 -13.83 -14.01
N HIS A 157 -9.22 -13.43 -12.77
CA HIS A 157 -9.51 -14.26 -11.60
C HIS A 157 -11.01 -14.29 -11.32
N ALA A 158 -11.49 -15.42 -10.79
CA ALA A 158 -12.92 -15.63 -10.51
C ALA A 158 -13.48 -14.71 -9.40
N SER A 159 -12.62 -14.20 -8.52
CA SER A 159 -12.98 -13.29 -7.43
C SER A 159 -11.76 -12.53 -6.93
N ARG A 160 -11.99 -11.46 -6.15
CA ARG A 160 -10.93 -10.71 -5.46
C ARG A 160 -10.11 -11.60 -4.52
N ALA A 161 -10.77 -12.53 -3.82
CA ALA A 161 -10.10 -13.52 -2.99
C ALA A 161 -9.22 -14.48 -3.80
N ALA A 162 -9.68 -14.92 -4.99
CA ALA A 162 -8.88 -15.76 -5.88
C ALA A 162 -7.66 -15.00 -6.46
N TRP A 163 -7.82 -13.72 -6.77
CA TRP A 163 -6.71 -12.86 -7.17
C TRP A 163 -5.72 -12.69 -6.02
N CYS A 164 -6.20 -12.39 -4.81
CA CYS A 164 -5.39 -12.30 -3.60
C CYS A 164 -4.58 -13.58 -3.35
N ALA A 165 -5.20 -14.76 -3.42
CA ALA A 165 -4.50 -16.03 -3.27
C ALA A 165 -3.38 -16.22 -4.29
N ALA A 166 -3.62 -15.89 -5.57
CA ALA A 166 -2.58 -15.96 -6.61
C ALA A 166 -1.43 -14.99 -6.34
N ARG A 167 -1.75 -13.76 -5.90
CA ARG A 167 -0.77 -12.74 -5.54
C ARG A 167 0.07 -13.13 -4.32
N VAL A 168 -0.57 -13.71 -3.29
CA VAL A 168 0.11 -14.23 -2.09
C VAL A 168 1.08 -15.34 -2.47
N GLU A 169 0.67 -16.29 -3.29
CA GLU A 169 1.53 -17.41 -3.68
C GLU A 169 2.73 -16.95 -4.52
N ALA A 170 2.51 -16.09 -5.51
CA ALA A 170 3.58 -15.51 -6.31
C ALA A 170 4.58 -14.70 -5.47
N THR A 171 4.08 -13.91 -4.52
CA THR A 171 4.93 -13.10 -3.63
C THR A 171 5.70 -13.99 -2.64
N ARG A 172 5.05 -15.01 -2.07
CA ARG A 172 5.67 -15.99 -1.17
C ARG A 172 6.85 -16.69 -1.83
N ALA A 173 6.68 -17.17 -3.06
CA ALA A 173 7.76 -17.83 -3.79
C ALA A 173 9.00 -16.94 -3.96
N ARG A 174 8.81 -15.64 -4.17
CA ARG A 174 9.92 -14.66 -4.28
C ARG A 174 10.55 -14.34 -2.93
N LEU A 175 9.75 -14.24 -1.87
CA LEU A 175 10.22 -14.03 -0.51
C LEU A 175 11.01 -15.24 0.02
N ASP A 176 10.55 -16.46 -0.26
CA ASP A 176 11.24 -17.71 0.12
C ASP A 176 12.59 -17.86 -0.61
N ALA A 177 12.77 -17.19 -1.75
CA ALA A 177 14.03 -17.16 -2.50
C ALA A 177 15.04 -16.09 -2.02
N LEU A 178 14.69 -15.28 -1.01
CA LEU A 178 15.59 -14.25 -0.48
C LEU A 178 16.81 -14.85 0.23
N PRO A 179 18.00 -14.21 0.14
CA PRO A 179 19.18 -14.66 0.88
C PRO A 179 18.92 -14.74 2.39
N PRO A 180 19.38 -15.79 3.09
CA PRO A 180 19.07 -16.00 4.50
C PRO A 180 19.62 -14.92 5.45
N GLY A 181 20.60 -14.12 5.00
CA GLY A 181 21.26 -13.09 5.80
C GLY A 181 20.73 -11.65 5.61
N CYS A 182 19.76 -11.42 4.70
CA CYS A 182 19.21 -10.09 4.51
C CYS A 182 18.06 -9.79 5.49
N ALA A 183 17.94 -8.52 5.88
CA ALA A 183 16.74 -7.97 6.49
C ALA A 183 15.80 -7.43 5.42
N THR A 184 14.50 -7.39 5.69
CA THR A 184 13.51 -6.88 4.72
C THR A 184 12.81 -5.62 5.20
N VAL A 185 12.40 -4.79 4.24
CA VAL A 185 11.35 -3.78 4.42
C VAL A 185 10.16 -4.24 3.59
N LEU A 186 9.13 -4.74 4.27
CA LEU A 186 7.93 -5.23 3.62
C LEU A 186 7.00 -4.06 3.34
N VAL A 187 6.55 -3.90 2.09
CA VAL A 187 5.68 -2.80 1.68
C VAL A 187 4.44 -3.35 1.00
N ASN A 188 3.27 -3.12 1.57
CA ASN A 188 1.99 -3.50 0.99
C ASN A 188 0.95 -2.47 1.38
N HIS A 189 0.05 -2.08 0.48
CA HIS A 189 -0.99 -1.09 0.80
C HIS A 189 -1.85 -1.54 2.01
N TYR A 190 -2.30 -2.80 2.00
CA TYR A 190 -3.07 -3.38 3.09
C TYR A 190 -2.17 -3.82 4.26
N PRO A 191 -2.60 -3.66 5.53
CA PRO A 191 -1.93 -4.24 6.68
C PRO A 191 -1.73 -5.77 6.54
N LEU A 192 -0.58 -6.28 6.99
CA LEU A 192 -0.28 -7.72 6.95
C LEU A 192 -0.85 -8.52 8.14
N ARG A 193 -1.45 -7.85 9.12
CA ARG A 193 -1.98 -8.48 10.34
C ARG A 193 -3.35 -7.95 10.68
N TYR A 194 -4.27 -8.85 11.01
CA TYR A 194 -5.64 -8.51 11.32
C TYR A 194 -5.73 -7.59 12.55
N GLU A 195 -4.88 -7.82 13.56
CA GLU A 195 -4.89 -7.04 14.81
C GLU A 195 -4.51 -5.54 14.65
N HIS A 196 -3.91 -5.18 13.52
CA HIS A 196 -3.57 -3.80 13.17
C HIS A 196 -4.77 -3.05 12.55
N VAL A 197 -5.79 -3.78 12.09
CA VAL A 197 -7.01 -3.20 11.52
C VAL A 197 -7.97 -2.78 12.65
N ARG A 198 -7.68 -1.62 13.26
CA ARG A 198 -8.46 -1.07 14.38
C ARG A 198 -9.35 0.06 13.90
N LEU A 199 -10.53 -0.30 13.38
CA LEU A 199 -11.51 0.64 12.81
C LEU A 199 -12.67 0.91 13.80
N PRO A 200 -12.55 1.88 14.73
CA PRO A 200 -13.51 2.03 15.84
C PRO A 200 -14.93 2.41 15.39
N ARG A 201 -15.07 3.05 14.21
CA ARG A 201 -16.37 3.51 13.69
C ARG A 201 -17.03 2.52 12.74
N ILE A 202 -16.24 1.67 12.09
CA ILE A 202 -16.69 0.76 11.03
C ILE A 202 -15.95 -0.59 11.14
N PRO A 203 -16.04 -1.30 12.28
CA PRO A 203 -15.20 -2.45 12.55
C PRO A 203 -15.37 -3.58 11.53
N ARG A 204 -16.56 -3.77 10.95
CA ARG A 204 -16.80 -4.81 9.94
C ARG A 204 -16.20 -4.50 8.56
N PHE A 205 -15.72 -3.28 8.34
CA PHE A 205 -14.95 -2.93 7.14
C PHE A 205 -13.62 -3.71 7.06
N SER A 206 -13.20 -4.35 8.16
CA SER A 206 -11.95 -5.10 8.21
C SER A 206 -11.80 -6.19 7.14
N ILE A 207 -12.90 -6.74 6.62
CA ILE A 207 -12.84 -7.81 5.60
C ILE A 207 -12.20 -7.35 4.28
N TRP A 208 -12.18 -6.04 4.00
CA TRP A 208 -11.51 -5.45 2.83
C TRP A 208 -10.07 -5.00 3.12
N CYS A 209 -9.54 -5.27 4.32
CA CYS A 209 -8.28 -4.69 4.78
C CYS A 209 -7.07 -5.64 4.75
N GLY A 210 -7.19 -6.85 4.17
CA GLY A 210 -6.06 -7.77 4.01
C GLY A 210 -6.43 -9.25 4.05
N THR A 211 -5.45 -10.08 4.39
CA THR A 211 -5.57 -11.56 4.44
C THR A 211 -4.83 -12.14 5.64
N LYS A 212 -5.40 -13.18 6.27
CA LYS A 212 -4.75 -13.94 7.35
C LYS A 212 -3.54 -14.75 6.88
N GLN A 213 -3.31 -14.90 5.56
CA GLN A 213 -2.20 -15.68 5.01
C GLN A 213 -0.82 -15.04 5.20
N THR A 214 -0.78 -13.77 5.64
CA THR A 214 0.44 -12.97 5.78
C THR A 214 0.76 -12.62 7.23
N GLU A 215 0.00 -13.15 8.18
CA GLU A 215 0.11 -12.82 9.61
C GLU A 215 1.55 -12.96 10.13
N ASP A 216 2.26 -14.01 9.77
CA ASP A 216 3.63 -14.29 10.24
C ASP A 216 4.74 -13.69 9.36
N TRP A 217 4.42 -13.00 8.27
CA TRP A 217 5.41 -12.59 7.27
C TRP A 217 6.46 -11.63 7.81
N HIS A 218 6.11 -10.77 8.77
CA HIS A 218 7.05 -9.84 9.40
C HIS A 218 8.19 -10.56 10.12
N THR A 219 7.91 -11.70 10.76
CA THR A 219 8.96 -12.49 11.44
C THR A 219 9.58 -13.51 10.50
N ARG A 220 8.76 -14.25 9.75
CA ARG A 220 9.20 -15.28 8.78
C ARG A 220 10.19 -14.74 7.76
N TYR A 221 9.97 -13.51 7.29
CA TYR A 221 10.82 -12.86 6.30
C TYR A 221 11.73 -11.77 6.87
N ARG A 222 12.00 -11.81 8.18
CA ARG A 222 13.02 -10.98 8.86
C ARG A 222 12.82 -9.48 8.56
N ALA A 223 11.58 -9.02 8.67
CA ALA A 223 11.26 -7.62 8.44
C ALA A 223 11.84 -6.77 9.58
N GLU A 224 12.56 -5.71 9.23
CA GLU A 224 12.89 -4.63 10.16
C GLU A 224 11.68 -3.69 10.29
N VAL A 225 10.99 -3.47 9.18
CA VAL A 225 9.82 -2.59 9.09
C VAL A 225 8.80 -3.18 8.12
N VAL A 226 7.52 -3.06 8.48
CA VAL A 226 6.38 -3.26 7.58
C VAL A 226 5.71 -1.91 7.34
N VAL A 227 5.52 -1.54 6.08
CA VAL A 227 4.90 -0.28 5.65
C VAL A 227 3.56 -0.56 5.00
N SER A 228 2.51 0.11 5.47
CA SER A 228 1.15 0.04 4.92
C SER A 228 0.43 1.38 4.90
N GLY A 229 -0.71 1.43 4.21
CA GLY A 229 -1.63 2.57 4.17
C GLY A 229 -3.05 2.10 4.47
N HIS A 230 -4.00 2.48 3.61
CA HIS A 230 -5.38 1.99 3.51
C HIS A 230 -6.31 2.41 4.65
N LEU A 231 -5.85 2.36 5.90
CA LEU A 231 -6.70 2.59 7.06
C LEU A 231 -6.98 4.08 7.31
N HIS A 232 -6.18 4.98 6.72
CA HIS A 232 -6.21 6.41 6.97
C HIS A 232 -5.98 6.73 8.46
N MET A 233 -5.18 5.91 9.12
CA MET A 233 -4.90 5.99 10.56
C MET A 233 -3.37 5.93 10.80
N PRO A 234 -2.64 7.03 10.52
CA PRO A 234 -1.18 7.06 10.65
C PRO A 234 -0.74 6.68 12.04
N ALA A 235 0.11 5.64 12.13
CA ALA A 235 0.54 5.07 13.40
C ALA A 235 1.88 4.35 13.26
N THR A 236 2.61 4.31 14.37
CA THR A 236 3.76 3.41 14.56
C THR A 236 3.38 2.37 15.59
N LEU A 237 3.42 1.11 15.21
CA LEU A 237 3.18 -0.03 16.09
C LEU A 237 4.44 -0.89 16.19
N TRP A 238 4.57 -1.63 17.28
CA TRP A 238 5.64 -2.60 17.47
C TRP A 238 5.05 -3.96 17.80
N ARG A 239 5.49 -4.99 17.08
CA ARG A 239 5.04 -6.37 17.29
C ARG A 239 6.18 -7.32 16.98
N ASP A 240 6.48 -8.22 17.91
CA ASP A 240 7.54 -9.23 17.79
C ASP A 240 8.92 -8.62 17.44
N GLY A 241 9.19 -7.42 17.96
CA GLY A 241 10.42 -6.67 17.68
C GLY A 241 10.45 -5.98 16.31
N VAL A 242 9.39 -6.08 15.50
CA VAL A 242 9.26 -5.43 14.19
C VAL A 242 8.42 -4.16 14.29
N ARG A 243 8.85 -3.11 13.61
CA ARG A 243 8.10 -1.85 13.50
C ARG A 243 7.10 -1.92 12.36
N PHE A 244 5.87 -1.51 12.61
CA PHE A 244 4.83 -1.35 11.61
C PHE A 244 4.50 0.14 11.47
N GLU A 245 4.47 0.62 10.23
CA GLU A 245 4.24 2.02 9.91
C GLU A 245 3.03 2.14 8.99
N GLU A 246 1.95 2.70 9.51
CA GLU A 246 0.83 3.19 8.70
C GLU A 246 1.19 4.63 8.24
N VAL A 247 1.36 4.81 6.93
CA VAL A 247 1.95 6.00 6.31
C VAL A 247 0.93 6.86 5.55
N SER A 248 -0.35 6.72 5.85
CA SER A 248 -1.41 7.40 5.11
C SER A 248 -1.37 8.92 5.26
N LEU A 249 -1.64 9.62 4.16
CA LEU A 249 -2.06 11.01 4.20
C LEU A 249 -3.56 11.09 4.45
N GLY A 250 -4.33 10.38 3.62
CA GLY A 250 -5.79 10.34 3.65
C GLY A 250 -6.45 11.53 2.96
N TYR A 251 -7.77 11.64 3.11
CA TYR A 251 -8.58 12.72 2.56
C TYR A 251 -8.29 14.06 3.27
N PRO A 252 -8.49 15.21 2.60
CA PRO A 252 -8.19 16.53 3.18
C PRO A 252 -8.76 16.76 4.59
N VAL A 253 -10.00 16.31 4.84
CA VAL A 253 -10.66 16.46 6.15
C VAL A 253 -9.95 15.69 7.28
N GLN A 254 -9.18 14.66 6.97
CA GLN A 254 -8.49 13.79 7.93
C GLN A 254 -7.13 14.33 8.39
N TRP A 255 -6.55 15.29 7.68
CA TRP A 255 -5.24 15.86 8.02
C TRP A 255 -5.24 17.39 8.15
N LYS A 256 -6.14 18.12 7.48
CA LYS A 256 -6.15 19.60 7.50
C LYS A 256 -6.34 20.20 8.89
N TYR A 257 -7.07 19.55 9.79
CA TYR A 257 -7.25 20.06 11.17
C TYR A 257 -5.95 20.10 11.97
N ARG A 258 -4.88 19.43 11.49
CA ARG A 258 -3.55 19.43 12.10
C ARG A 258 -2.67 20.61 11.63
N GLY A 259 -3.15 21.44 10.71
CA GLY A 259 -2.46 22.63 10.20
C GLY A 259 -2.07 22.58 8.72
N VAL A 260 -1.61 23.71 8.18
CA VAL A 260 -1.33 23.91 6.73
C VAL A 260 -0.20 23.01 6.21
N HIS A 261 0.74 22.63 7.07
CA HIS A 261 1.88 21.76 6.76
C HIS A 261 1.74 20.34 7.33
N ALA A 262 0.54 19.95 7.76
CA ALA A 262 0.34 18.65 8.40
C ALA A 262 0.72 17.46 7.52
N TRP A 263 0.64 17.61 6.19
CA TRP A 263 1.07 16.59 5.25
C TRP A 263 2.58 16.27 5.36
N GLU A 264 3.42 17.22 5.81
CA GLU A 264 4.85 16.98 6.02
C GLU A 264 5.09 15.93 7.11
N SER A 265 4.25 15.94 8.14
CA SER A 265 4.30 14.93 9.20
C SER A 265 3.85 13.54 8.74
N CYS A 266 3.16 13.45 7.60
CA CYS A 266 2.77 12.18 6.97
C CYS A 266 3.88 11.61 6.07
N LEU A 267 4.92 12.38 5.72
CA LEU A 267 6.10 11.86 5.04
C LEU A 267 7.01 11.15 6.06
N ARG A 268 6.81 9.84 6.23
CA ARG A 268 7.45 9.07 7.29
C ARG A 268 8.87 8.67 6.90
N VAL A 269 9.83 8.80 7.83
CA VAL A 269 11.17 8.24 7.65
C VAL A 269 11.14 6.76 8.03
N ILE A 270 11.37 5.89 7.06
CA ILE A 270 11.43 4.44 7.24
C ILE A 270 12.86 3.98 7.55
N LEU A 271 13.86 4.44 6.82
CA LEU A 271 15.27 4.14 7.12
C LEU A 271 16.15 5.40 7.04
N PRO A 272 17.12 5.58 7.96
CA PRO A 272 17.13 4.98 9.30
C PRO A 272 15.89 5.41 10.09
N GLY A 273 15.18 4.46 10.70
CA GLY A 273 13.96 4.71 11.45
C GLY A 273 14.20 5.18 12.88
N PRO A 274 13.17 5.66 13.58
CA PRO A 274 13.22 5.84 15.02
C PRO A 274 13.55 4.52 15.72
N THR A 275 14.37 4.59 16.76
CA THR A 275 14.60 3.47 17.69
C THR A 275 13.34 3.21 18.53
N PRO A 276 13.10 1.97 18.98
CA PRO A 276 12.00 1.64 19.89
C PRO A 276 12.02 2.48 21.17
#